data_AF-A0A397ZAA0-F1
#
_entry.id   AF-A0A397ZAA0-F1
#
_cell.length_a   1.000
_cell.length_b   1.000
_cell.length_c   1.000
_cell.angle_alpha   90.00
_cell.angle_beta   90.00
_cell.angle_gamma   90.00
#
_symmetry.space_group_name_H-M   'P 1'
#
loop_
_entity.id
_entity.type
_entity.pdbx_description
1 polymer ?
#
loop_
_entity_poly.entity_id
_entity_poly.type
_entity_poly.pdbx_seq_one_letter_code
_entity_poly.pdbx_strand_id
1 'polypeptide(L)'
;MDATSSGTPGLQYHNIPEQPASPPVKRQKRQSTTPGEFPLAANPSIVLHVLTECRLDPRDLANLEATCSFFSQPANFAPDCSLSLSELAALDMCNKRVIFKPMNEEEREEMKRRCGGSWKLVLRFLLAGEACCRREKSQAIAGPGHSIAVTSKGEVYTFGYNNSGQLGHGHTDEEARILPVRSLQGIRIIQAAAGAGRTMLISDSGNVYSCGKDSFGEAEYGGQGSKEVTTPQLVTSLKNIFVVQAAIGNFFTAVLSREGKVYTFSWGNDGRLGHQTEANDVEPRPLLGALENVPVVQIAAGYCYLLALACLPNGSMSVYSVGCGLGGKLGHGSKTDEKFPRVIEQFQALNIQPRVVAAGAWHAAVVGQDGRVCTWGWGRYGCLGHGNEECESVPKVVEGLSHVKAVHVATGDYTTFVVSEDGDVYSFGCGESASLGHHIAADEQGNRNGNVLSPAVVTSLKQAKEKMVQISLTNSIYWNAHTFALSESGKLFAFGAGDKGQLGAELGRDQTERCVPEKVNIDLS
;
A
#
# COMPACT_ATOMS: atom_id res chain seq x y z
N MET A 1 64.68 36.61 13.71
CA MET A 1 64.19 36.85 15.09
C MET A 1 62.79 36.29 15.15
N ASP A 2 62.73 35.12 15.80
CA ASP A 2 61.63 34.38 16.41
C ASP A 2 60.28 34.24 15.70
N ALA A 3 60.02 32.98 15.34
CA ALA A 3 58.75 32.37 15.03
C ALA A 3 58.24 31.58 16.25
N THR A 4 56.93 31.59 16.49
CA THR A 4 56.25 30.54 17.26
C THR A 4 54.86 30.26 16.69
N SER A 5 54.75 29.11 16.02
CA SER A 5 53.53 28.41 15.62
C SER A 5 53.15 27.42 16.72
N SER A 6 51.90 27.43 17.18
CA SER A 6 51.36 26.45 18.12
C SER A 6 50.80 25.22 17.40
N GLY A 7 51.51 24.10 17.51
CA GLY A 7 50.99 22.74 17.27
C GLY A 7 51.01 21.95 18.58
N THR A 8 49.94 21.23 18.89
CA THR A 8 49.81 20.41 20.10
C THR A 8 50.24 18.95 19.83
N PRO A 9 50.90 18.26 20.78
CA PRO A 9 51.81 17.14 20.48
C PRO A 9 51.21 15.74 20.69
N GLY A 10 51.75 14.77 19.94
CA GLY A 10 51.55 13.34 20.15
C GLY A 10 52.29 12.81 21.39
N LEU A 11 51.69 11.82 22.05
CA LEU A 11 52.25 11.14 23.22
C LEU A 11 53.13 9.97 22.79
N GLN A 12 54.40 10.03 23.21
CA GLN A 12 55.42 8.98 23.11
C GLN A 12 55.18 7.86 24.14
N TYR A 13 55.46 6.62 23.73
CA TYR A 13 55.50 5.45 24.59
C TYR A 13 56.75 5.47 25.48
N HIS A 14 56.56 5.38 26.80
CA HIS A 14 57.63 5.12 27.77
C HIS A 14 57.77 3.62 28.03
N ASN A 15 59.00 3.11 27.93
CA ASN A 15 59.41 1.77 28.34
C ASN A 15 59.27 1.58 29.86
N ILE A 16 58.63 0.50 30.29
CA ILE A 16 58.58 0.04 31.69
C ILE A 16 59.59 -1.11 31.89
N PRO A 17 60.34 -1.17 33.01
CA PRO A 17 61.41 -2.16 33.23
C PRO A 17 60.88 -3.56 33.56
N GLU A 18 61.66 -4.58 33.20
CA GLU A 18 61.42 -6.00 33.50
C GLU A 18 61.38 -6.31 35.02
N GLN A 19 60.37 -7.06 35.45
CA GLN A 19 60.35 -7.82 36.72
C GLN A 19 59.63 -9.17 36.54
N PRO A 20 59.92 -10.18 37.39
CA PRO A 20 60.06 -11.58 36.98
C PRO A 20 58.77 -12.43 36.97
N ALA A 21 58.89 -13.53 36.22
CA ALA A 21 57.90 -14.52 35.81
C ALA A 21 56.83 -14.96 36.84
N SER A 22 55.56 -14.77 36.45
CA SER A 22 54.40 -15.52 36.93
C SER A 22 54.32 -16.91 36.24
N PRO A 23 53.75 -17.95 36.89
CA PRO A 23 53.77 -19.33 36.37
C PRO A 23 53.01 -19.45 35.04
N PRO A 24 53.32 -20.48 34.21
CA PRO A 24 52.78 -20.55 32.86
C PRO A 24 51.27 -20.69 32.91
N VAL A 25 50.58 -19.74 32.28
CA VAL A 25 49.19 -19.88 31.88
C VAL A 25 49.08 -21.21 31.14
N LYS A 26 48.27 -22.14 31.66
CA LYS A 26 47.91 -23.36 30.95
C LYS A 26 47.29 -22.95 29.62
N ARG A 27 48.09 -23.02 28.57
CA ARG A 27 47.65 -22.93 27.18
C ARG A 27 46.68 -24.09 26.99
N GLN A 28 45.39 -23.83 27.09
CA GLN A 28 44.38 -24.75 26.57
C GLN A 28 44.64 -24.83 25.06
N LYS A 29 45.41 -25.85 24.66
CA LYS A 29 45.36 -26.39 23.32
C LYS A 29 43.92 -26.88 23.13
N ARG A 30 43.05 -26.04 22.56
CA ARG A 30 41.89 -26.56 21.83
C ARG A 30 42.48 -27.35 20.67
N GLN A 31 42.45 -28.67 20.80
CA GLN A 31 42.71 -29.59 19.71
C GLN A 31 41.69 -29.26 18.61
N SER A 32 42.20 -28.90 17.43
CA SER A 32 41.41 -28.93 16.21
C SER A 32 41.05 -30.39 15.93
N THR A 33 39.78 -30.73 15.99
CA THR A 33 39.28 -32.01 15.49
C THR A 33 38.05 -31.77 14.65
N THR A 34 38.26 -31.21 13.45
CA THR A 34 37.65 -31.57 12.15
C THR A 34 38.12 -30.55 11.10
N PRO A 35 38.60 -30.96 9.91
CA PRO A 35 38.80 -30.04 8.80
C PRO A 35 37.41 -29.64 8.29
N GLY A 36 36.97 -28.41 8.58
CA GLY A 36 35.67 -27.90 8.11
C GLY A 36 34.96 -26.90 9.02
N GLU A 37 35.42 -26.64 10.24
CA GLU A 37 34.80 -25.62 11.10
C GLU A 37 35.03 -24.21 10.54
N PHE A 38 33.96 -23.62 9.99
CA PHE A 38 33.92 -22.23 9.57
C PHE A 38 34.26 -21.31 10.78
N PRO A 39 35.20 -20.35 10.65
CA PRO A 39 35.58 -19.42 11.73
C PRO A 39 34.44 -18.58 12.29
N LEU A 40 33.31 -18.50 11.58
CA LEU A 40 32.09 -17.78 11.94
C LEU A 40 31.41 -18.35 13.20
N ALA A 41 31.61 -19.63 13.53
CA ALA A 41 31.06 -20.23 14.74
C ALA A 41 31.67 -19.67 16.03
N ALA A 42 32.86 -19.07 15.96
CA ALA A 42 33.52 -18.47 17.12
C ALA A 42 32.90 -17.13 17.55
N ASN A 43 32.15 -16.46 16.68
CA ASN A 43 31.43 -15.22 16.98
C ASN A 43 30.06 -15.18 16.29
N PRO A 44 29.04 -15.82 16.90
CA PRO A 44 27.67 -15.83 16.38
C PRO A 44 27.06 -14.43 16.17
N SER A 45 27.51 -13.42 16.92
CA SER A 45 27.10 -12.02 16.79
C SER A 45 27.54 -11.38 15.47
N ILE A 46 28.72 -11.74 14.94
CA ILE A 46 29.19 -11.27 13.62
C ILE A 46 28.31 -11.87 12.53
N VAL A 47 27.98 -13.16 12.66
CA VAL A 47 27.09 -13.83 11.70
C VAL A 47 25.71 -13.19 11.73
N LEU A 48 25.13 -12.96 12.92
CA LEU A 48 23.86 -12.27 13.04
C LEU A 48 23.89 -10.91 12.35
N HIS A 49 24.94 -10.11 12.58
CA HIS A 49 25.10 -8.82 11.92
C HIS A 49 25.13 -8.95 10.39
N VAL A 50 25.84 -9.94 9.85
CA VAL A 50 25.84 -10.20 8.40
C VAL A 50 24.44 -10.59 7.90
N LEU A 51 23.75 -11.51 8.58
CA LEU A 51 22.41 -11.96 8.19
C LEU A 51 21.40 -10.80 8.17
N THR A 52 21.47 -9.92 9.17
CA THR A 52 20.56 -8.78 9.29
C THR A 52 20.94 -7.62 8.36
N GLU A 53 22.20 -7.18 8.34
CA GLU A 53 22.62 -6.01 7.55
C GLU A 53 22.62 -6.27 6.05
N CYS A 54 22.82 -7.52 5.62
CA CYS A 54 22.64 -7.89 4.22
C CYS A 54 21.17 -8.00 3.81
N ARG A 55 20.22 -7.82 4.75
CA ARG A 55 18.76 -7.87 4.52
C ARG A 55 18.34 -9.12 3.74
N LEU A 56 18.83 -10.28 4.18
CA LEU A 56 18.48 -11.55 3.55
C LEU A 56 16.97 -11.76 3.51
N ASP A 57 16.47 -12.28 2.39
CA ASP A 57 15.06 -12.61 2.27
C ASP A 57 14.69 -13.69 3.31
N PRO A 58 13.48 -13.66 3.91
CA PRO A 58 13.04 -14.71 4.82
C PRO A 58 13.16 -16.13 4.26
N ARG A 59 13.02 -16.28 2.94
CA ARG A 59 13.22 -17.56 2.24
C ARG A 59 14.69 -17.99 2.26
N ASP A 60 15.62 -17.05 2.11
CA ASP A 60 17.05 -17.34 2.17
C ASP A 60 17.46 -17.73 3.60
N LEU A 61 16.91 -17.08 4.62
CA LEU A 61 17.09 -17.49 6.01
C LEU A 61 16.57 -18.92 6.26
N ALA A 62 15.40 -19.25 5.70
CA ALA A 62 14.85 -20.61 5.80
C ALA A 62 15.72 -21.63 5.05
N ASN A 63 16.24 -21.27 3.88
CA ASN A 63 17.14 -22.13 3.10
C ASN A 63 18.47 -22.36 3.83
N LEU A 64 19.04 -21.33 4.46
CA LEU A 64 20.27 -21.45 5.26
C LEU A 64 20.08 -22.43 6.42
N GLU A 65 18.96 -22.32 7.14
CA GLU A 65 18.62 -23.22 8.24
C GLU A 65 18.38 -24.66 7.76
N ALA A 66 17.74 -24.84 6.60
CA ALA A 66 17.49 -26.16 6.03
C ALA A 66 18.77 -26.83 5.48
N THR A 67 19.76 -26.05 5.04
CA THR A 67 20.98 -26.54 4.40
C THR A 67 22.18 -26.64 5.32
N CYS A 68 22.17 -25.95 6.47
CA CYS A 68 23.29 -25.93 7.39
C CYS A 68 22.83 -25.90 8.86
N SER A 69 23.18 -26.94 9.61
CA SER A 69 22.80 -27.13 11.01
C SER A 69 23.32 -26.03 11.94
N PHE A 70 24.38 -25.31 11.55
CA PHE A 70 24.87 -24.14 12.29
C PHE A 70 23.77 -23.09 12.50
N PHE A 71 22.94 -22.83 11.49
CA PHE A 71 21.87 -21.83 11.57
C PHE A 71 20.62 -22.34 12.29
N SER A 72 20.48 -23.65 12.48
CA SER A 72 19.35 -24.27 13.19
C SER A 72 19.63 -24.47 14.69
N GLN A 73 20.87 -24.32 15.14
CA GLN A 73 21.20 -24.40 16.57
C GLN A 73 20.77 -23.13 17.30
N PRO A 74 20.42 -23.23 18.61
CA PRO A 74 20.16 -22.06 19.43
C PRO A 74 21.32 -21.06 19.38
N ALA A 75 20.99 -19.79 19.23
CA ALA A 75 21.96 -18.71 19.14
C ALA A 75 22.80 -18.61 20.43
N ASN A 76 22.21 -18.91 21.59
CA ASN A 76 22.85 -18.81 22.92
C ASN A 76 23.33 -17.40 23.30
N PHE A 77 22.74 -16.34 22.72
CA PHE A 77 22.96 -14.95 23.13
C PHE A 77 21.67 -14.12 22.96
N ALA A 78 21.64 -12.94 23.58
CA ALA A 78 20.48 -12.03 23.60
C ALA A 78 20.04 -11.55 22.19
N PRO A 79 18.77 -11.12 21.99
CA PRO A 79 17.69 -10.99 22.97
C PRO A 79 17.01 -12.30 23.40
N ASP A 80 17.09 -13.37 22.62
CA ASP A 80 16.49 -14.67 22.97
C ASP A 80 17.48 -15.80 22.66
N CYS A 81 18.04 -16.39 23.73
CA CYS A 81 19.04 -17.44 23.64
C CYS A 81 18.48 -18.76 23.07
N SER A 82 17.16 -18.93 23.06
CA SER A 82 16.49 -20.17 22.63
C SER A 82 16.22 -20.21 21.12
N LEU A 83 16.20 -19.06 20.45
CA LEU A 83 15.96 -18.97 19.01
C LEU A 83 17.16 -19.48 18.22
N SER A 84 16.88 -20.08 17.06
CA SER A 84 17.92 -20.36 16.07
C SER A 84 18.50 -19.06 15.51
N LEU A 85 19.71 -19.10 14.95
CA LEU A 85 20.39 -17.89 14.46
C LEU A 85 19.60 -17.21 13.31
N SER A 86 18.92 -18.01 12.47
CA SER A 86 18.03 -17.51 11.41
C SER A 86 16.77 -16.83 11.95
N GLU A 87 16.14 -17.40 12.99
CA GLU A 87 14.99 -16.80 13.67
C GLU A 87 15.38 -15.51 14.41
N LEU A 88 16.55 -15.49 15.05
CA LEU A 88 17.08 -14.31 15.72
C LEU A 88 17.38 -13.18 14.72
N ALA A 89 17.95 -13.49 13.56
CA ALA A 89 18.16 -12.53 12.48
C ALA A 89 16.83 -11.96 11.97
N ALA A 90 15.82 -12.82 11.80
CA ALA A 90 14.49 -12.37 11.40
C ALA A 90 13.86 -11.44 12.45
N LEU A 91 13.93 -11.79 13.74
CA LEU A 91 13.44 -10.96 14.83
C LEU A 91 14.17 -9.60 14.90
N ASP A 92 15.49 -9.59 14.74
CA ASP A 92 16.29 -8.36 14.70
C ASP A 92 15.87 -7.45 13.53
N MET A 93 15.64 -8.02 12.35
CA MET A 93 15.09 -7.29 11.20
C MET A 93 13.66 -6.78 11.43
N CYS A 94 12.81 -7.54 12.12
CA CYS A 94 11.48 -7.08 12.54
C CYS A 94 11.57 -5.88 13.48
N ASN A 95 12.46 -5.91 14.48
CA ASN A 95 12.65 -4.84 15.47
C ASN A 95 13.10 -3.50 14.87
N LYS A 96 13.70 -3.52 13.67
CA LYS A 96 14.10 -2.32 12.93
C LYS A 96 12.94 -1.62 12.21
N ARG A 97 11.76 -2.26 12.10
CA ARG A 97 10.61 -1.76 11.33
C ARG A 97 9.67 -0.92 12.18
N VAL A 98 9.22 0.20 11.65
CA VAL A 98 8.42 1.20 12.37
C VAL A 98 7.11 0.62 12.91
N ILE A 99 6.44 -0.26 12.17
CA ILE A 99 5.16 -0.87 12.59
C ILE A 99 5.32 -1.95 13.68
N PHE A 100 6.50 -2.55 13.80
CA PHE A 100 6.77 -3.66 14.73
C PHE A 100 7.49 -3.18 15.99
N LYS A 101 8.40 -2.21 15.86
CA LYS A 101 9.18 -1.63 16.96
C LYS A 101 8.34 -1.21 18.19
N PRO A 102 7.18 -0.52 18.07
CA PRO A 102 6.40 -0.09 19.22
C PRO A 102 5.54 -1.20 19.85
N MET A 103 5.54 -2.42 19.27
CA MET A 103 4.76 -3.52 19.82
C MET A 103 5.29 -3.99 21.16
N ASN A 104 4.37 -4.25 22.09
CA ASN A 104 4.67 -4.98 23.32
C ASN A 104 4.84 -6.49 23.04
N GLU A 105 5.27 -7.25 24.05
CA GLU A 105 5.57 -8.67 23.87
C GLU A 105 4.34 -9.52 23.50
N GLU A 106 3.16 -9.24 24.08
CA GLU A 106 1.92 -9.95 23.75
C GLU A 106 1.51 -9.72 22.29
N GLU A 107 1.65 -8.49 21.80
CA GLU A 107 1.34 -8.11 20.42
C GLU A 107 2.30 -8.80 19.43
N ARG A 108 3.58 -8.91 19.78
CA ARG A 108 4.60 -9.57 18.96
C ARG A 108 4.34 -11.08 18.87
N GLU A 109 4.03 -11.73 19.99
CA GLU A 109 3.71 -13.15 20.01
C GLU A 109 2.37 -13.46 19.31
N GLU A 110 1.37 -12.59 19.43
CA GLU A 110 0.12 -12.71 18.65
C GLU A 110 0.39 -12.59 17.14
N MET A 111 1.21 -11.63 16.72
CA MET A 111 1.61 -11.49 15.32
C MET A 111 2.37 -12.72 14.82
N LYS A 112 3.31 -13.24 15.62
CA LYS A 112 4.05 -14.47 15.32
C LYS A 112 3.11 -15.66 15.17
N ARG A 113 2.18 -15.85 16.09
CA ARG A 113 1.16 -16.90 16.03
C ARG A 113 0.31 -16.80 14.76
N ARG A 114 -0.17 -15.59 14.41
CA ARG A 114 -0.94 -15.35 13.17
C ARG A 114 -0.13 -15.64 11.90
N CYS A 115 1.17 -15.37 11.91
CA CYS A 115 2.05 -15.66 10.79
C CYS A 115 2.50 -17.12 10.70
N GLY A 116 2.09 -18.00 11.63
CA GLY A 116 2.45 -19.42 11.62
C GLY A 116 3.58 -19.82 12.57
N GLY A 117 3.93 -18.98 13.54
CA GLY A 117 4.82 -19.31 14.66
C GLY A 117 6.31 -19.00 14.44
N SER A 118 6.69 -18.34 13.34
CA SER A 118 8.09 -18.06 12.97
C SER A 118 8.32 -16.57 12.73
N TRP A 119 9.44 -16.03 13.23
CA TRP A 119 9.86 -14.65 12.97
C TRP A 119 10.24 -14.43 11.51
N LYS A 120 10.69 -15.45 10.78
CA LYS A 120 10.88 -15.36 9.33
C LYS A 120 9.55 -15.08 8.63
N LEU A 121 8.47 -15.73 9.06
CA LEU A 121 7.13 -15.51 8.49
C LEU A 121 6.58 -14.13 8.88
N VAL A 122 6.85 -13.66 10.11
CA VAL A 122 6.55 -12.27 10.50
C VAL A 122 7.31 -11.29 9.63
N LEU A 123 8.63 -11.46 9.45
CA LEU A 123 9.44 -10.59 8.61
C LEU A 123 8.91 -10.55 7.18
N ARG A 124 8.51 -11.71 6.64
CA ARG A 124 7.89 -11.81 5.32
C ARG A 124 6.58 -11.02 5.23
N PHE A 125 5.71 -11.15 6.23
CA PHE A 125 4.47 -10.37 6.32
C PHE A 125 4.75 -8.86 6.31
N LEU A 126 5.71 -8.41 7.12
CA LEU A 126 6.08 -6.99 7.19
C LEU A 126 6.65 -6.48 5.86
N LEU A 127 7.51 -7.27 5.21
CA LEU A 127 8.11 -6.95 3.90
C LEU A 127 7.05 -6.89 2.80
N ALA A 128 6.12 -7.86 2.77
CA ALA A 128 5.01 -7.86 1.84
C ALA A 128 4.11 -6.64 2.05
N GLY A 129 3.83 -6.28 3.30
CA GLY A 129 3.14 -5.03 3.64
C GLY A 129 3.84 -3.82 3.02
N GLU A 130 5.12 -3.60 3.29
CA GLU A 130 5.91 -2.48 2.76
C GLU A 130 5.97 -2.44 1.23
N ALA A 131 5.93 -3.60 0.56
CA ALA A 131 5.90 -3.65 -0.90
C ALA A 131 4.56 -3.19 -1.50
N CYS A 132 3.46 -3.34 -0.76
CA CYS A 132 2.10 -3.02 -1.22
C CYS A 132 1.65 -1.59 -0.90
N CYS A 133 2.31 -0.93 0.05
CA CYS A 133 1.87 0.36 0.55
C CYS A 133 3.04 1.36 0.65
N ARG A 134 2.75 2.61 0.32
CA ARG A 134 3.71 3.72 0.42
C ARG A 134 3.67 4.35 1.80
N ARG A 135 3.60 3.54 2.86
CA ARG A 135 3.65 4.01 4.25
C ARG A 135 4.94 4.81 4.43
N GLU A 136 4.84 5.99 5.05
CA GLU A 136 5.96 6.93 5.27
C GLU A 136 6.58 7.57 4.03
N LYS A 137 5.99 7.35 2.85
CA LYS A 137 6.36 8.06 1.62
C LYS A 137 5.23 9.01 1.23
N SER A 138 5.57 9.96 0.39
CA SER A 138 4.62 10.85 -0.26
C SER A 138 3.53 10.07 -0.98
N GLN A 139 2.29 10.56 -0.87
CA GLN A 139 1.10 10.01 -1.49
C GLN A 139 0.24 11.13 -2.07
N ALA A 140 -0.43 10.84 -3.19
CA ALA A 140 -1.50 11.66 -3.72
C ALA A 140 -2.70 10.76 -4.01
N ILE A 141 -3.87 11.17 -3.54
CA ILE A 141 -5.14 10.43 -3.64
C ILE A 141 -6.11 11.26 -4.46
N ALA A 142 -6.57 10.69 -5.57
CA ALA A 142 -7.63 11.24 -6.40
C ALA A 142 -8.99 10.72 -5.91
N GLY A 143 -9.73 11.53 -5.17
CA GLY A 143 -11.06 11.21 -4.68
C GLY A 143 -12.16 11.55 -5.69
N PRO A 144 -13.44 11.32 -5.33
CA PRO A 144 -14.58 11.83 -6.09
C PRO A 144 -14.70 13.34 -5.85
N GLY A 145 -14.26 14.13 -6.82
CA GLY A 145 -14.32 15.60 -6.81
C GLY A 145 -13.28 16.32 -5.95
N HIS A 146 -12.50 15.62 -5.13
CA HIS A 146 -11.49 16.24 -4.25
C HIS A 146 -10.21 15.42 -4.19
N SER A 147 -9.16 16.04 -3.67
CA SER A 147 -7.81 15.53 -3.73
C SER A 147 -7.12 15.66 -2.38
N ILE A 148 -6.28 14.67 -2.07
CA ILE A 148 -5.50 14.62 -0.84
C ILE A 148 -4.05 14.38 -1.21
N ALA A 149 -3.15 15.22 -0.72
CA ALA A 149 -1.71 15.04 -0.81
C ALA A 149 -1.13 14.87 0.60
N VAL A 150 -0.32 13.84 0.78
CA VAL A 150 0.39 13.55 2.03
C VAL A 150 1.88 13.60 1.76
N THR A 151 2.62 14.42 2.51
CA THR A 151 4.08 14.57 2.35
C THR A 151 4.83 13.43 3.03
N SER A 152 6.13 13.27 2.76
CA SER A 152 6.98 12.28 3.47
C SER A 152 7.06 12.52 4.99
N LYS A 153 6.80 13.77 5.40
CA LYS A 153 6.75 14.22 6.80
C LYS A 153 5.40 13.93 7.45
N GLY A 154 4.40 13.57 6.66
CA GLY A 154 3.03 13.27 7.10
C GLY A 154 2.13 14.49 7.21
N GLU A 155 2.50 15.59 6.57
CA GLU A 155 1.63 16.78 6.45
C GLU A 155 0.58 16.53 5.37
N VAL A 156 -0.65 17.00 5.62
CA VAL A 156 -1.80 16.77 4.73
C VAL A 156 -2.21 18.07 4.07
N TYR A 157 -2.39 18.01 2.75
CA TYR A 157 -2.94 19.07 1.94
C TYR A 157 -4.18 18.56 1.21
N THR A 158 -5.21 19.39 1.12
CA THR A 158 -6.48 19.07 0.48
C THR A 158 -6.92 20.21 -0.44
N PHE A 159 -7.64 19.85 -1.50
CA PHE A 159 -8.16 20.77 -2.51
C PHE A 159 -9.26 20.07 -3.33
N GLY A 160 -10.12 20.85 -3.97
CA GLY A 160 -11.23 20.40 -4.81
C GLY A 160 -12.61 20.70 -4.22
N TYR A 161 -13.55 19.81 -4.50
CA TYR A 161 -14.93 19.85 -4.03
C TYR A 161 -15.03 19.70 -2.50
N ASN A 162 -15.87 20.52 -1.84
CA ASN A 162 -15.96 20.56 -0.38
C ASN A 162 -17.37 20.70 0.21
N ASN A 163 -18.44 20.50 -0.56
CA ASN A 163 -19.80 20.76 -0.09
C ASN A 163 -20.26 19.87 1.09
N SER A 164 -19.43 18.96 1.59
CA SER A 164 -19.70 18.16 2.79
C SER A 164 -18.62 18.30 3.85
N GLY A 165 -17.65 19.21 3.68
CA GLY A 165 -16.54 19.41 4.60
C GLY A 165 -15.39 18.39 4.43
N GLN A 166 -15.36 17.63 3.33
CA GLN A 166 -14.37 16.59 3.08
C GLN A 166 -12.93 17.09 2.95
N LEU A 167 -12.72 18.39 2.69
CA LEU A 167 -11.38 18.98 2.70
C LEU A 167 -10.84 19.21 4.12
N GLY A 168 -11.72 19.30 5.12
CA GLY A 168 -11.30 19.37 6.52
C GLY A 168 -10.83 20.74 7.02
N HIS A 169 -11.24 21.84 6.36
CA HIS A 169 -10.81 23.20 6.67
C HIS A 169 -11.73 24.00 7.60
N GLY A 170 -12.78 23.36 8.15
CA GLY A 170 -13.76 24.00 9.04
C GLY A 170 -14.92 24.70 8.32
N HIS A 171 -14.98 24.62 6.99
CA HIS A 171 -16.03 25.17 6.14
C HIS A 171 -16.37 24.19 4.99
N THR A 172 -17.38 24.53 4.19
CA THR A 172 -17.86 23.72 3.05
C THR A 172 -17.59 24.34 1.68
N ASP A 173 -16.90 25.49 1.63
CA ASP A 173 -16.50 26.12 0.35
C ASP A 173 -15.48 25.26 -0.40
N GLU A 174 -15.69 25.07 -1.71
CA GLU A 174 -14.73 24.43 -2.64
C GLU A 174 -13.42 25.25 -2.69
N GLU A 175 -12.28 24.58 -2.88
CA GLU A 175 -10.98 25.25 -2.87
C GLU A 175 -10.05 24.67 -3.94
N ALA A 176 -9.74 25.44 -4.98
CA ALA A 176 -8.83 25.01 -6.04
C ALA A 176 -7.35 25.10 -5.63
N ARG A 177 -7.02 25.90 -4.62
CA ARG A 177 -5.64 26.03 -4.12
C ARG A 177 -5.34 24.89 -3.18
N ILE A 178 -4.09 24.45 -3.22
CA ILE A 178 -3.64 23.39 -2.34
C ILE A 178 -3.41 23.95 -0.93
N LEU A 179 -4.27 23.60 0.02
CA LEU A 179 -4.23 24.13 1.38
C LEU A 179 -3.83 23.07 2.41
N PRO A 180 -2.98 23.42 3.40
CA PRO A 180 -2.65 22.52 4.49
C PRO A 180 -3.83 22.36 5.46
N VAL A 181 -4.09 21.14 5.91
CA VAL A 181 -5.11 20.84 6.92
C VAL A 181 -4.56 21.15 8.31
N ARG A 182 -4.68 22.41 8.73
CA ARG A 182 -4.04 22.95 9.95
C ARG A 182 -4.46 22.24 11.24
N SER A 183 -5.68 21.69 11.31
CA SER A 183 -6.16 20.96 12.48
C SER A 183 -5.40 19.66 12.76
N LEU A 184 -4.62 19.16 11.80
CA LEU A 184 -3.78 17.97 11.95
C LEU A 184 -2.31 18.30 12.25
N GLN A 185 -1.98 19.57 12.52
CA GLN A 185 -0.62 19.96 12.83
C GLN A 185 -0.07 19.18 14.04
N GLY A 186 1.10 18.56 13.85
CA GLY A 186 1.74 17.70 14.87
C GLY A 186 1.32 16.23 14.82
N ILE A 187 0.35 15.86 13.98
CA ILE A 187 -0.04 14.47 13.73
C ILE A 187 0.59 14.03 12.40
N ARG A 188 1.44 13.01 12.45
CA ARG A 188 2.09 12.46 11.25
C ARG A 188 1.15 11.48 10.54
N ILE A 189 0.59 11.88 9.41
CA ILE A 189 -0.28 11.02 8.59
C ILE A 189 0.55 10.13 7.67
N ILE A 190 0.22 8.83 7.61
CA ILE A 190 0.93 7.80 6.83
C ILE A 190 0.09 7.19 5.71
N GLN A 191 -1.23 7.41 5.71
CA GLN A 191 -2.12 6.93 4.66
C GLN A 191 -3.38 7.79 4.60
N ALA A 192 -3.93 7.94 3.40
CA ALA A 192 -5.21 8.61 3.16
C ALA A 192 -6.10 7.76 2.25
N ALA A 193 -7.41 7.85 2.47
CA ALA A 193 -8.44 7.30 1.60
C ALA A 193 -9.54 8.33 1.37
N ALA A 194 -10.04 8.39 0.13
CA ALA A 194 -11.09 9.31 -0.28
C ALA A 194 -12.31 8.52 -0.77
N GLY A 195 -13.50 8.97 -0.39
CA GLY A 195 -14.79 8.51 -0.89
C GLY A 195 -15.68 9.69 -1.25
N ALA A 196 -16.88 9.42 -1.76
CA ALA A 196 -17.80 10.49 -2.17
C ALA A 196 -18.17 11.38 -0.97
N GLY A 197 -17.66 12.61 -0.94
CA GLY A 197 -17.85 13.55 0.17
C GLY A 197 -17.21 13.11 1.49
N ARG A 198 -16.19 12.23 1.48
CA ARG A 198 -15.56 11.67 2.69
C ARG A 198 -14.05 11.56 2.56
N THR A 199 -13.35 11.88 3.64
CA THR A 199 -11.90 11.74 3.77
C THR A 199 -11.59 10.95 5.03
N MET A 200 -10.67 9.99 4.91
CA MET A 200 -10.08 9.26 6.04
C MET A 200 -8.56 9.37 6.00
N LEU A 201 -7.96 9.63 7.15
CA LEU A 201 -6.53 9.85 7.33
C LEU A 201 -6.04 8.99 8.49
N ILE A 202 -4.92 8.31 8.29
CA ILE A 202 -4.35 7.38 9.28
C ILE A 202 -3.01 7.94 9.75
N SER A 203 -2.82 8.07 11.07
CA SER A 203 -1.54 8.48 11.65
C SER A 203 -0.56 7.33 11.80
N ASP A 204 0.72 7.65 11.98
CA ASP A 204 1.79 6.71 12.34
C ASP A 204 1.55 5.99 13.68
N SER A 205 0.73 6.56 14.56
CA SER A 205 0.27 5.95 15.81
C SER A 205 -0.94 5.02 15.63
N GLY A 206 -1.39 4.79 14.40
CA GLY A 206 -2.53 3.92 14.07
C GLY A 206 -3.91 4.53 14.33
N ASN A 207 -3.98 5.82 14.66
CA ASN A 207 -5.25 6.53 14.88
C ASN A 207 -5.87 6.92 13.53
N VAL A 208 -7.20 6.90 13.48
CA VAL A 208 -7.97 7.25 12.28
C VAL A 208 -8.71 8.56 12.49
N TYR A 209 -8.53 9.49 11.57
CA TYR A 209 -9.24 10.76 11.53
C TYR A 209 -10.15 10.81 10.31
N SER A 210 -11.34 11.38 10.44
CA SER A 210 -12.27 11.55 9.32
C SER A 210 -12.93 12.93 9.30
N CYS A 211 -13.23 13.39 8.09
CA CYS A 211 -14.04 14.57 7.80
C CYS A 211 -14.90 14.31 6.55
N GLY A 212 -15.93 15.12 6.34
CA GLY A 212 -16.94 14.91 5.31
C GLY A 212 -18.28 14.44 5.87
N LYS A 213 -19.06 13.78 5.02
CA LYS A 213 -20.33 13.14 5.37
C LYS A 213 -20.14 12.00 6.36
N ASP A 214 -21.10 11.86 7.28
CA ASP A 214 -21.17 10.78 8.26
C ASP A 214 -21.80 9.48 7.73
N SER A 215 -22.73 9.57 6.78
CA SER A 215 -23.49 8.45 6.20
C SER A 215 -23.01 7.98 4.82
N PHE A 216 -23.36 6.74 4.44
CA PHE A 216 -23.11 6.12 3.13
C PHE A 216 -24.41 6.01 2.33
N GLY A 217 -24.33 5.97 1.00
CA GLY A 217 -25.48 5.73 0.10
C GLY A 217 -26.17 6.99 -0.44
N GLU A 218 -27.19 6.77 -1.29
CA GLU A 218 -27.91 7.77 -2.09
C GLU A 218 -28.87 8.68 -1.29
N ALA A 219 -28.48 9.14 -0.10
CA ALA A 219 -29.13 10.29 0.53
C ALA A 219 -28.77 11.61 -0.19
N GLU A 220 -28.62 11.59 -1.52
CA GLU A 220 -28.44 12.78 -2.37
C GLU A 220 -29.77 13.51 -2.60
N TYR A 221 -30.91 12.89 -2.24
CA TYR A 221 -32.22 13.52 -2.33
C TYR A 221 -33.09 13.23 -1.09
N GLY A 222 -32.97 14.06 -0.05
CA GLY A 222 -34.12 14.36 0.83
C GLY A 222 -34.22 13.72 2.21
N GLY A 223 -33.15 13.16 2.78
CA GLY A 223 -33.15 12.73 4.19
C GLY A 223 -32.65 13.82 5.14
N GLN A 224 -33.51 14.36 6.02
CA GLN A 224 -33.09 15.23 7.12
C GLN A 224 -32.08 14.49 8.02
N GLY A 225 -30.85 15.02 8.14
CA GLY A 225 -29.98 14.71 9.28
C GLY A 225 -28.55 14.22 9.01
N SER A 226 -27.95 14.38 7.81
CA SER A 226 -26.50 14.13 7.68
C SER A 226 -25.72 15.15 8.49
N LYS A 227 -24.92 14.69 9.45
CA LYS A 227 -23.99 15.54 10.20
C LYS A 227 -22.70 15.67 9.40
N GLU A 228 -22.43 16.88 8.93
CA GLU A 228 -21.18 17.20 8.25
C GLU A 228 -20.07 17.43 9.27
N VAL A 229 -18.93 16.76 9.06
CA VAL A 229 -17.72 16.93 9.86
C VAL A 229 -16.72 17.74 9.04
N THR A 230 -16.67 19.06 9.25
CA THR A 230 -15.86 19.97 8.43
C THR A 230 -14.41 20.08 8.88
N THR A 231 -14.03 19.48 10.01
CA THR A 231 -12.65 19.42 10.52
C THR A 231 -12.35 17.98 10.94
N PRO A 232 -11.21 17.38 10.54
CA PRO A 232 -10.87 16.00 10.89
C PRO A 232 -11.07 15.68 12.37
N GLN A 233 -11.89 14.67 12.67
CA GLN A 233 -12.14 14.18 14.02
C GLN A 233 -11.62 12.75 14.18
N LEU A 234 -11.16 12.42 15.39
CA LEU A 234 -10.77 11.06 15.72
C LEU A 234 -11.98 10.11 15.66
N VAL A 235 -11.84 9.02 14.92
CA VAL A 235 -12.85 7.96 14.81
C VAL A 235 -12.75 7.06 16.04
N THR A 236 -13.54 7.37 17.06
CA THR A 236 -13.46 6.74 18.39
C THR A 236 -13.79 5.25 18.40
N SER A 237 -14.60 4.77 17.44
CA SER A 237 -14.89 3.34 17.27
C SER A 237 -13.67 2.52 16.85
N LEU A 238 -12.65 3.15 16.24
CA LEU A 238 -11.40 2.51 15.82
C LEU A 238 -10.25 2.68 16.84
N LYS A 239 -10.47 3.35 17.99
CA LYS A 239 -9.40 3.72 18.93
C LYS A 239 -8.56 2.55 19.49
N ASN A 240 -9.11 1.34 19.49
CA ASN A 240 -8.47 0.13 20.00
C ASN A 240 -7.90 -0.76 18.87
N ILE A 241 -7.88 -0.25 17.64
CA ILE A 241 -7.37 -0.95 16.46
C ILE A 241 -6.24 -0.10 15.90
N PHE A 242 -5.02 -0.65 15.86
CA PHE A 242 -3.91 0.04 15.22
C PHE A 242 -4.05 -0.09 13.70
N VAL A 243 -4.67 0.91 13.06
CA VAL A 243 -5.00 0.87 11.63
C VAL A 243 -3.79 1.28 10.80
N VAL A 244 -3.56 0.59 9.68
CA VAL A 244 -2.43 0.83 8.75
C VAL A 244 -2.86 1.05 7.30
N GLN A 245 -4.14 0.84 6.99
CA GLN A 245 -4.74 1.14 5.69
C GLN A 245 -6.25 1.32 5.81
N ALA A 246 -6.81 2.26 5.06
CA ALA A 246 -8.25 2.39 4.83
C ALA A 246 -8.55 2.26 3.33
N ALA A 247 -9.70 1.69 3.00
CA ALA A 247 -10.25 1.64 1.66
C ALA A 247 -11.75 1.95 1.73
N ILE A 248 -12.20 2.92 0.95
CA ILE A 248 -13.59 3.40 0.97
C ILE A 248 -14.26 2.92 -0.33
N GLY A 249 -15.26 2.06 -0.20
CA GLY A 249 -16.18 1.73 -1.29
C GLY A 249 -17.38 2.68 -1.28
N ASN A 250 -18.33 2.49 -2.20
CA ASN A 250 -19.49 3.38 -2.28
C ASN A 250 -20.46 3.21 -1.10
N PHE A 251 -20.55 1.99 -0.57
CA PHE A 251 -21.50 1.63 0.47
C PHE A 251 -20.85 1.13 1.75
N PHE A 252 -19.52 1.22 1.87
CA PHE A 252 -18.81 0.68 3.02
C PHE A 252 -17.41 1.27 3.16
N THR A 253 -16.82 1.09 4.33
CA THR A 253 -15.38 1.26 4.54
C THR A 253 -14.77 -0.03 5.05
N ALA A 254 -13.57 -0.33 4.58
CA ALA A 254 -12.69 -1.36 5.14
C ALA A 254 -11.43 -0.72 5.72
N VAL A 255 -10.97 -1.23 6.85
CA VAL A 255 -9.68 -0.88 7.45
C VAL A 255 -8.86 -2.13 7.73
N LEU A 256 -7.55 -2.01 7.59
CA LEU A 256 -6.58 -3.06 7.85
C LEU A 256 -5.79 -2.71 9.12
N SER A 257 -5.73 -3.61 10.08
CA SER A 257 -4.87 -3.46 11.26
C SER A 257 -3.42 -3.87 10.98
N ARG A 258 -2.48 -3.40 11.80
CA ARG A 258 -1.05 -3.78 11.67
C ARG A 258 -0.80 -5.28 11.80
N GLU A 259 -1.68 -6.02 12.50
CA GLU A 259 -1.64 -7.48 12.66
C GLU A 259 -2.27 -8.24 11.47
N GLY A 260 -2.70 -7.50 10.44
CA GLY A 260 -3.32 -8.07 9.25
C GLY A 260 -4.75 -8.55 9.47
N LYS A 261 -5.51 -7.92 10.38
CA LYS A 261 -6.96 -8.13 10.53
C LYS A 261 -7.70 -7.10 9.69
N VAL A 262 -8.71 -7.54 8.95
CA VAL A 262 -9.58 -6.65 8.16
C VAL A 262 -10.84 -6.38 8.97
N TYR A 263 -11.21 -5.11 9.08
CA TYR A 263 -12.49 -4.68 9.67
C TYR A 263 -13.30 -3.92 8.62
N THR A 264 -14.62 -4.05 8.66
CA THR A 264 -15.53 -3.32 7.77
C THR A 264 -16.67 -2.70 8.56
N PHE A 265 -17.20 -1.56 8.10
CA PHE A 265 -18.33 -0.87 8.72
C PHE A 265 -19.15 -0.05 7.73
N SER A 266 -20.35 0.34 8.19
CA SER A 266 -21.32 1.20 7.50
C SER A 266 -21.89 0.64 6.20
N TRP A 267 -22.43 -0.58 6.26
CA TRP A 267 -23.05 -1.29 5.14
C TRP A 267 -24.58 -1.10 5.12
N GLY A 268 -25.17 -0.55 4.05
CA GLY A 268 -26.60 -0.23 3.94
C GLY A 268 -27.49 -1.32 3.32
N ASN A 269 -28.82 -1.08 3.37
CA ASN A 269 -29.95 -2.01 3.12
C ASN A 269 -29.82 -2.91 1.89
N ASP A 270 -29.69 -4.20 2.18
CA ASP A 270 -29.98 -5.40 1.38
C ASP A 270 -28.81 -6.37 1.55
N GLY A 271 -29.12 -7.62 1.94
CA GLY A 271 -28.19 -8.67 2.38
C GLY A 271 -27.01 -8.98 1.45
N ARG A 272 -26.04 -8.07 1.39
CA ARG A 272 -24.94 -8.07 0.43
C ARG A 272 -23.54 -8.12 1.04
N LEU A 273 -23.38 -8.33 2.36
CA LEU A 273 -22.14 -8.90 2.93
C LEU A 273 -22.29 -9.52 4.32
N GLY A 274 -21.46 -10.53 4.60
CA GLY A 274 -21.53 -11.53 5.69
C GLY A 274 -21.26 -11.06 7.11
N HIS A 275 -21.70 -9.86 7.45
CA HIS A 275 -22.02 -9.57 8.85
C HIS A 275 -23.50 -9.91 9.05
N GLN A 276 -23.83 -10.70 10.07
CA GLN A 276 -25.22 -10.87 10.52
C GLN A 276 -25.70 -9.61 11.25
N THR A 277 -25.38 -8.44 10.71
CA THR A 277 -25.58 -7.17 11.41
C THR A 277 -26.67 -6.37 10.75
N GLU A 278 -27.44 -5.71 11.59
CA GLU A 278 -28.51 -4.80 11.20
C GLU A 278 -27.99 -3.69 10.28
N ALA A 279 -28.86 -3.15 9.42
CA ALA A 279 -28.54 -2.13 8.42
C ALA A 279 -28.00 -0.80 9.00
N ASN A 280 -28.04 -0.63 10.32
CA ASN A 280 -27.56 0.54 11.05
C ASN A 280 -26.21 0.30 11.74
N ASP A 281 -25.53 -0.81 11.44
CA ASP A 281 -24.26 -1.13 12.05
C ASP A 281 -23.11 -0.30 11.46
N VAL A 282 -22.80 0.77 12.18
CA VAL A 282 -21.72 1.71 11.87
C VAL A 282 -20.42 1.35 12.61
N GLU A 283 -20.41 0.28 13.40
CA GLU A 283 -19.24 -0.12 14.17
C GLU A 283 -18.30 -1.02 13.36
N PRO A 284 -16.97 -0.83 13.47
CA PRO A 284 -15.98 -1.70 12.82
C PRO A 284 -16.08 -3.14 13.27
N ARG A 285 -16.37 -4.06 12.34
CA ARG A 285 -16.41 -5.49 12.62
C ARG A 285 -15.35 -6.28 11.89
N PRO A 286 -14.68 -7.24 12.56
CA PRO A 286 -13.69 -8.08 11.91
C PRO A 286 -14.35 -8.91 10.82
N LEU A 287 -13.74 -8.94 9.64
CA LEU A 287 -14.18 -9.76 8.52
C LEU A 287 -13.80 -11.23 8.79
N LEU A 288 -14.79 -12.02 9.19
CA LEU A 288 -14.62 -13.42 9.62
C LEU A 288 -14.56 -14.40 8.44
N GLY A 289 -14.38 -15.70 8.75
CA GLY A 289 -14.33 -16.78 7.77
C GLY A 289 -12.89 -17.09 7.33
N ALA A 290 -12.66 -17.23 6.02
CA ALA A 290 -11.37 -17.69 5.50
C ALA A 290 -10.18 -16.76 5.81
N LEU A 291 -10.44 -15.51 6.23
CA LEU A 291 -9.40 -14.52 6.61
C LEU A 291 -9.20 -14.37 8.12
N GLU A 292 -9.96 -15.09 8.97
CA GLU A 292 -9.91 -14.89 10.43
C GLU A 292 -8.50 -15.06 11.01
N ASN A 293 -7.80 -16.08 10.52
CA ASN A 293 -6.45 -16.46 10.95
C ASN A 293 -5.40 -16.30 9.83
N VAL A 294 -5.70 -15.53 8.78
CA VAL A 294 -4.77 -15.30 7.67
C VAL A 294 -4.33 -13.83 7.69
N PRO A 295 -3.03 -13.54 7.84
CA PRO A 295 -2.53 -12.17 7.80
C PRO A 295 -2.77 -11.49 6.44
N VAL A 296 -3.55 -10.41 6.42
CA VAL A 296 -3.76 -9.57 5.23
C VAL A 296 -2.72 -8.44 5.19
N VAL A 297 -2.11 -8.21 4.02
CA VAL A 297 -1.08 -7.18 3.82
C VAL A 297 -1.59 -5.95 3.06
N GLN A 298 -2.65 -6.11 2.26
CA GLN A 298 -3.26 -5.04 1.49
C GLN A 298 -4.76 -5.29 1.30
N ILE A 299 -5.55 -4.23 1.37
CA ILE A 299 -6.96 -4.22 0.98
C ILE A 299 -7.21 -3.26 -0.20
N ALA A 300 -8.21 -3.55 -1.03
CA ALA A 300 -8.68 -2.64 -2.08
C ALA A 300 -10.20 -2.71 -2.21
N ALA A 301 -10.89 -1.58 -2.06
CA ALA A 301 -12.34 -1.49 -2.16
C ALA A 301 -12.74 -0.99 -3.55
N GLY A 302 -13.59 -1.77 -4.22
CA GLY A 302 -14.32 -1.30 -5.39
C GLY A 302 -15.67 -0.70 -4.99
N TYR A 303 -16.60 -0.61 -5.94
CA TYR A 303 -17.90 0.02 -5.69
C TYR A 303 -18.69 -0.66 -4.55
N CYS A 304 -18.74 -1.99 -4.57
CA CYS A 304 -19.53 -2.81 -3.64
C CYS A 304 -18.88 -4.18 -3.35
N TYR A 305 -17.56 -4.26 -3.44
CA TYR A 305 -16.77 -5.46 -3.17
C TYR A 305 -15.38 -5.09 -2.65
N LEU A 306 -14.72 -6.05 -2.02
CA LEU A 306 -13.41 -5.89 -1.40
C LEU A 306 -12.48 -7.00 -1.88
N LEU A 307 -11.24 -6.63 -2.22
CA LEU A 307 -10.12 -7.54 -2.38
C LEU A 307 -9.20 -7.45 -1.16
N ALA A 308 -8.70 -8.60 -0.72
CA ALA A 308 -7.70 -8.71 0.33
C ALA A 308 -6.54 -9.57 -0.16
N LEU A 309 -5.34 -9.00 -0.18
CA LEU A 309 -4.10 -9.71 -0.45
C LEU A 309 -3.57 -10.27 0.87
N ALA A 310 -3.49 -11.59 0.98
CA ALA A 310 -3.16 -12.29 2.20
C ALA A 310 -1.85 -13.08 2.07
N CYS A 311 -1.05 -13.09 3.13
CA CYS A 311 0.16 -13.90 3.25
C CYS A 311 -0.19 -15.21 3.96
N LEU A 312 -0.12 -16.33 3.24
CA LEU A 312 -0.41 -17.65 3.79
C LEU A 312 0.73 -18.17 4.67
N PRO A 313 0.47 -19.12 5.58
CA PRO A 313 1.50 -19.68 6.48
C PRO A 313 2.66 -20.37 5.75
N ASN A 314 2.42 -20.93 4.57
CA ASN A 314 3.46 -21.50 3.70
C ASN A 314 4.30 -20.41 2.98
N GLY A 315 4.02 -19.13 3.24
CA GLY A 315 4.65 -17.97 2.66
C GLY A 315 4.05 -17.52 1.32
N SER A 316 3.19 -18.31 0.66
CA SER A 316 2.55 -17.88 -0.59
C SER A 316 1.60 -16.70 -0.37
N MET A 317 1.44 -15.85 -1.38
CA MET A 317 0.41 -14.82 -1.40
C MET A 317 -0.84 -15.34 -2.09
N SER A 318 -2.00 -14.95 -1.59
CA SER A 318 -3.31 -15.27 -2.17
C SER A 318 -4.23 -14.07 -2.12
N VAL A 319 -5.10 -13.95 -3.13
CA VAL A 319 -6.14 -12.92 -3.16
C VAL A 319 -7.46 -13.53 -2.73
N TYR A 320 -8.12 -12.87 -1.79
CA TYR A 320 -9.48 -13.15 -1.37
C TYR A 320 -10.40 -12.03 -1.84
N SER A 321 -11.62 -12.39 -2.19
CA SER A 321 -12.67 -11.47 -2.61
C SER A 321 -13.95 -11.73 -1.85
N VAL A 322 -14.71 -10.67 -1.61
CA VAL A 322 -15.98 -10.68 -0.88
C VAL A 322 -16.84 -9.52 -1.38
N GLY A 323 -18.14 -9.72 -1.53
CA GLY A 323 -19.07 -8.65 -1.90
C GLY A 323 -19.94 -9.03 -3.08
N CYS A 324 -20.24 -8.02 -3.89
CA CYS A 324 -21.09 -8.18 -5.05
C CYS A 324 -20.36 -8.87 -6.24
N GLY A 325 -20.92 -9.98 -6.71
CA GLY A 325 -20.43 -10.79 -7.83
C GLY A 325 -20.78 -10.29 -9.22
N LEU A 326 -21.64 -9.28 -9.34
CA LEU A 326 -22.15 -8.81 -10.64
C LEU A 326 -21.01 -8.50 -11.62
N GLY A 327 -21.13 -9.08 -12.82
CA GLY A 327 -20.14 -9.01 -13.92
C GLY A 327 -18.86 -9.79 -13.69
N GLY A 328 -18.78 -10.63 -12.65
CA GLY A 328 -17.64 -11.53 -12.42
C GLY A 328 -16.47 -10.89 -11.68
N LYS A 329 -16.65 -9.68 -11.12
CA LYS A 329 -15.59 -8.90 -10.45
C LYS A 329 -14.98 -9.54 -9.20
N LEU A 330 -15.58 -10.62 -8.68
CA LEU A 330 -14.98 -11.43 -7.61
C LEU A 330 -14.00 -12.49 -8.14
N GLY A 331 -13.95 -12.76 -9.44
CA GLY A 331 -12.91 -13.62 -10.02
C GLY A 331 -13.08 -15.13 -9.78
N HIS A 332 -14.26 -15.59 -9.37
CA HIS A 332 -14.54 -17.00 -9.06
C HIS A 332 -15.15 -17.80 -10.22
N GLY A 333 -15.22 -17.25 -11.43
CA GLY A 333 -15.86 -17.89 -12.58
C GLY A 333 -17.39 -17.79 -12.58
N SER A 334 -17.97 -17.11 -11.59
CA SER A 334 -19.42 -16.88 -11.46
C SER A 334 -19.74 -15.39 -11.30
N LYS A 335 -21.03 -15.04 -11.38
CA LYS A 335 -21.55 -13.69 -11.10
C LYS A 335 -22.28 -13.62 -9.75
N THR A 336 -22.03 -14.58 -8.87
CA THR A 336 -22.71 -14.74 -7.58
C THR A 336 -22.04 -13.89 -6.52
N ASP A 337 -22.83 -13.26 -5.66
CA ASP A 337 -22.32 -12.53 -4.50
C ASP A 337 -21.67 -13.50 -3.50
N GLU A 338 -20.57 -13.08 -2.88
CA GLU A 338 -19.88 -13.84 -1.84
C GLU A 338 -20.04 -13.13 -0.51
N LYS A 339 -20.67 -13.82 0.45
CA LYS A 339 -20.92 -13.26 1.79
C LYS A 339 -19.67 -13.30 2.67
N PHE A 340 -18.85 -14.32 2.50
CA PHE A 340 -17.61 -14.52 3.23
C PHE A 340 -16.42 -14.43 2.28
N PRO A 341 -15.23 -14.03 2.76
CA PRO A 341 -14.03 -14.03 1.94
C PRO A 341 -13.78 -15.38 1.32
N ARG A 342 -13.64 -15.41 -0.01
CA ARG A 342 -13.32 -16.60 -0.78
C ARG A 342 -12.02 -16.38 -1.54
N VAL A 343 -11.18 -17.40 -1.56
CA VAL A 343 -9.91 -17.37 -2.30
C VAL A 343 -10.16 -17.40 -3.80
N ILE A 344 -9.39 -16.62 -4.56
CA ILE A 344 -9.38 -16.63 -6.02
C ILE A 344 -8.36 -17.68 -6.50
N GLU A 345 -8.84 -18.89 -6.79
CA GLU A 345 -7.98 -20.03 -7.16
C GLU A 345 -7.28 -19.89 -8.51
N GLN A 346 -7.79 -19.02 -9.39
CA GLN A 346 -7.26 -18.83 -10.74
C GLN A 346 -5.77 -18.43 -10.76
N PHE A 347 -5.29 -17.70 -9.74
CA PHE A 347 -3.87 -17.32 -9.68
C PHE A 347 -2.94 -18.53 -9.53
N GLN A 348 -3.38 -19.57 -8.80
CA GLN A 348 -2.64 -20.82 -8.69
C GLN A 348 -2.61 -21.55 -10.04
N ALA A 349 -3.74 -21.59 -10.76
CA ALA A 349 -3.82 -22.19 -12.10
C ALA A 349 -2.93 -21.47 -13.13
N LEU A 350 -2.80 -20.14 -13.02
CA LEU A 350 -1.92 -19.32 -13.87
C LEU A 350 -0.44 -19.32 -13.41
N ASN A 351 -0.13 -19.97 -12.28
CA ASN A 351 1.17 -19.92 -11.62
C ASN A 351 1.66 -18.47 -11.40
N ILE A 352 0.79 -17.60 -10.91
CA ILE A 352 1.08 -16.20 -10.59
C ILE A 352 1.06 -16.04 -9.08
N GLN A 353 2.14 -15.48 -8.52
CA GLN A 353 2.18 -15.04 -7.12
C GLN A 353 1.68 -13.60 -7.01
N PRO A 354 0.50 -13.32 -6.43
CA PRO A 354 -0.02 -11.96 -6.33
C PRO A 354 0.88 -11.07 -5.47
N ARG A 355 1.12 -9.84 -5.92
CA ARG A 355 1.96 -8.85 -5.24
C ARG A 355 1.23 -7.57 -4.89
N VAL A 356 0.38 -7.06 -5.79
CA VAL A 356 -0.40 -5.82 -5.58
C VAL A 356 -1.80 -6.05 -6.10
N VAL A 357 -2.82 -5.65 -5.35
CA VAL A 357 -4.23 -5.67 -5.75
C VAL A 357 -4.76 -4.25 -5.99
N ALA A 358 -5.67 -4.11 -6.96
CA ALA A 358 -6.48 -2.90 -7.16
C ALA A 358 -7.93 -3.31 -7.47
N ALA A 359 -8.88 -2.53 -6.95
CA ALA A 359 -10.31 -2.76 -7.11
C ALA A 359 -10.98 -1.48 -7.61
N GLY A 360 -11.43 -1.48 -8.86
CA GLY A 360 -12.18 -0.41 -9.49
C GLY A 360 -13.67 -0.56 -9.22
N ALA A 361 -14.49 0.32 -9.78
CA ALA A 361 -15.93 0.28 -9.54
C ALA A 361 -16.52 -1.06 -10.02
N TRP A 362 -16.08 -1.50 -11.20
CA TRP A 362 -16.65 -2.67 -11.89
C TRP A 362 -15.66 -3.80 -12.17
N HIS A 363 -14.36 -3.54 -12.10
CA HIS A 363 -13.33 -4.52 -12.42
C HIS A 363 -12.19 -4.46 -11.41
N ALA A 364 -11.37 -5.49 -11.44
CA ALA A 364 -10.24 -5.68 -10.54
C ALA A 364 -8.98 -5.99 -11.33
N ALA A 365 -7.84 -5.72 -10.69
CA ALA A 365 -6.55 -5.99 -11.27
C ALA A 365 -5.53 -6.46 -10.22
N VAL A 366 -4.57 -7.27 -10.67
CA VAL A 366 -3.45 -7.77 -9.87
C VAL A 366 -2.15 -7.67 -10.66
N VAL A 367 -1.09 -7.25 -9.97
CA VAL A 367 0.29 -7.43 -10.43
C VAL A 367 0.88 -8.64 -9.71
N GLY A 368 1.45 -9.56 -10.46
CA GLY A 368 2.21 -10.69 -9.96
C GLY A 368 3.64 -10.34 -9.58
N GLN A 369 4.29 -11.16 -8.76
CA GLN A 369 5.70 -11.03 -8.39
C GLN A 369 6.64 -11.13 -9.61
N ASP A 370 6.20 -11.82 -10.66
CA ASP A 370 6.87 -11.95 -11.95
C ASP A 370 6.64 -10.74 -12.88
N GLY A 371 5.82 -9.77 -12.47
CA GLY A 371 5.49 -8.57 -13.23
C GLY A 371 4.32 -8.75 -14.20
N ARG A 372 3.70 -9.93 -14.29
CA ARG A 372 2.48 -10.13 -15.10
C ARG A 372 1.30 -9.38 -14.48
N VAL A 373 0.44 -8.83 -15.33
CA VAL A 373 -0.80 -8.16 -14.93
C VAL A 373 -1.99 -9.04 -15.28
N CYS A 374 -2.88 -9.24 -14.32
CA CYS A 374 -4.18 -9.85 -14.55
C CYS A 374 -5.30 -8.85 -14.28
N THR A 375 -6.34 -8.89 -15.11
CA THR A 375 -7.56 -8.08 -14.97
C THR A 375 -8.79 -8.96 -15.11
N TRP A 376 -9.88 -8.61 -14.42
CA TRP A 376 -11.17 -9.30 -14.53
C TRP A 376 -12.32 -8.44 -14.04
N GLY A 377 -13.56 -8.84 -14.32
CA GLY A 377 -14.79 -8.12 -14.05
C GLY A 377 -15.46 -7.63 -15.32
N TRP A 378 -16.07 -6.45 -15.29
CA TRP A 378 -16.72 -5.87 -16.46
C TRP A 378 -15.68 -5.43 -17.49
N GLY A 379 -15.94 -5.69 -18.77
CA GLY A 379 -15.03 -5.36 -19.88
C GLY A 379 -15.25 -4.01 -20.56
N ARG A 380 -16.33 -3.30 -20.19
CA ARG A 380 -16.84 -2.13 -20.92
C ARG A 380 -15.77 -1.07 -21.14
N TYR A 381 -15.79 -0.45 -22.33
CA TYR A 381 -14.80 0.55 -22.76
C TYR A 381 -13.35 0.04 -22.78
N GLY A 382 -13.15 -1.28 -22.68
CA GLY A 382 -11.83 -1.92 -22.73
C GLY A 382 -11.02 -1.79 -21.44
N CYS A 383 -11.65 -1.56 -20.29
CA CYS A 383 -10.95 -1.34 -19.01
C CYS A 383 -10.12 -2.54 -18.53
N LEU A 384 -10.30 -3.73 -19.15
CA LEU A 384 -9.50 -4.92 -18.91
C LEU A 384 -8.27 -5.03 -19.83
N GLY A 385 -8.17 -4.24 -20.90
CA GLY A 385 -6.96 -4.21 -21.74
C GLY A 385 -6.75 -5.45 -22.62
N HIS A 386 -7.78 -6.29 -22.82
CA HIS A 386 -7.70 -7.50 -23.65
C HIS A 386 -7.98 -7.26 -25.14
N GLY A 387 -8.04 -6.00 -25.59
CA GLY A 387 -8.33 -5.63 -26.98
C GLY A 387 -9.79 -5.75 -27.39
N ASN A 388 -10.69 -5.89 -26.42
CA ASN A 388 -12.14 -6.00 -26.60
C ASN A 388 -12.86 -5.47 -25.34
N GLU A 389 -14.20 -5.54 -25.34
CA GLU A 389 -15.04 -5.10 -24.22
C GLU A 389 -15.71 -6.24 -23.45
N GLU A 390 -15.22 -7.47 -23.61
CA GLU A 390 -15.82 -8.66 -22.98
C GLU A 390 -15.55 -8.71 -21.48
N CYS A 391 -16.54 -9.17 -20.72
CA CYS A 391 -16.37 -9.39 -19.29
C CYS A 391 -15.59 -10.68 -19.02
N GLU A 392 -14.72 -10.65 -18.00
CA GLU A 392 -13.93 -11.80 -17.58
C GLU A 392 -14.32 -12.17 -16.14
N SER A 393 -14.82 -13.39 -15.92
CA SER A 393 -15.27 -13.83 -14.59
C SER A 393 -14.17 -14.44 -13.73
N VAL A 394 -12.97 -14.59 -14.28
CA VAL A 394 -11.75 -15.03 -13.60
C VAL A 394 -10.59 -14.14 -14.00
N PRO A 395 -9.55 -13.97 -13.16
CA PRO A 395 -8.32 -13.29 -13.54
C PRO A 395 -7.76 -13.79 -14.88
N LYS A 396 -7.56 -12.87 -15.83
CA LYS A 396 -6.97 -13.13 -17.14
C LYS A 396 -5.74 -12.27 -17.34
N VAL A 397 -4.67 -12.88 -17.87
CA VAL A 397 -3.42 -12.18 -18.16
C VAL A 397 -3.63 -11.16 -19.28
N VAL A 398 -3.11 -9.95 -19.10
CA VAL A 398 -3.13 -8.89 -20.11
C VAL A 398 -1.95 -9.09 -21.05
N GLU A 399 -2.14 -9.86 -22.13
CA GLU A 399 -1.06 -10.24 -23.06
C GLU A 399 -0.35 -9.04 -23.73
N GLY A 400 -1.06 -7.91 -23.88
CA GLY A 400 -0.47 -6.66 -24.37
C GLY A 400 0.67 -6.11 -23.49
N LEU A 401 0.78 -6.56 -22.23
CA LEU A 401 1.83 -6.20 -21.28
C LEU A 401 2.84 -7.33 -21.04
N SER A 402 2.86 -8.38 -21.85
CA SER A 402 3.78 -9.54 -21.69
C SER A 402 5.27 -9.18 -21.67
N HIS A 403 5.65 -8.06 -22.30
CA HIS A 403 7.02 -7.53 -22.33
C HIS A 403 7.31 -6.51 -21.22
N VAL A 404 6.33 -6.20 -20.37
CA VAL A 404 6.40 -5.18 -19.33
C VAL A 404 6.50 -5.85 -17.97
N LYS A 405 7.54 -5.54 -17.21
CA LYS A 405 7.63 -5.94 -15.81
C LYS A 405 6.88 -4.94 -14.93
N ALA A 406 5.60 -5.20 -14.67
CA ALA A 406 4.77 -4.31 -13.85
C ALA A 406 5.14 -4.38 -12.36
N VAL A 407 5.01 -3.25 -11.67
CA VAL A 407 5.25 -3.14 -10.21
C VAL A 407 4.07 -2.52 -9.45
N HIS A 408 3.18 -1.82 -10.14
CA HIS A 408 2.00 -1.19 -9.55
C HIS A 408 0.83 -1.18 -10.54
N VAL A 409 -0.38 -1.24 -10.01
CA VAL A 409 -1.63 -1.15 -10.76
C VAL A 409 -2.65 -0.33 -9.98
N ALA A 410 -3.46 0.44 -10.69
CA ALA A 410 -4.57 1.21 -10.14
C ALA A 410 -5.77 1.12 -11.08
N THR A 411 -6.97 1.05 -10.50
CA THR A 411 -8.24 0.89 -11.22
C THR A 411 -9.25 1.93 -10.72
N GLY A 412 -9.91 2.61 -11.65
CA GLY A 412 -10.99 3.57 -11.39
C GLY A 412 -12.34 2.96 -11.74
N ASP A 413 -13.25 3.77 -12.28
CA ASP A 413 -14.56 3.29 -12.74
C ASP A 413 -14.45 2.29 -13.90
N TYR A 414 -14.02 2.79 -15.07
CA TYR A 414 -13.76 2.00 -16.28
C TYR A 414 -12.35 2.22 -16.82
N THR A 415 -11.39 2.51 -15.94
CA THR A 415 -10.02 2.85 -16.33
C THR A 415 -9.01 2.05 -15.52
N THR A 416 -7.93 1.62 -16.16
CA THR A 416 -6.83 0.91 -15.52
C THR A 416 -5.50 1.57 -15.89
N PHE A 417 -4.63 1.71 -14.90
CA PHE A 417 -3.25 2.13 -15.05
C PHE A 417 -2.30 1.06 -14.54
N VAL A 418 -1.19 0.87 -15.26
CA VAL A 418 -0.10 -0.02 -14.87
C VAL A 418 1.20 0.77 -14.91
N VAL A 419 2.04 0.59 -13.89
CA VAL A 419 3.38 1.18 -13.82
C VAL A 419 4.42 0.07 -13.92
N SER A 420 5.39 0.23 -14.82
CA SER A 420 6.51 -0.70 -14.98
C SER A 420 7.61 -0.46 -13.94
N GLU A 421 8.54 -1.41 -13.79
CA GLU A 421 9.72 -1.26 -12.93
C GLU A 421 10.61 -0.07 -13.33
N ASP A 422 10.62 0.28 -14.62
CA ASP A 422 11.34 1.44 -15.17
C ASP A 422 10.62 2.78 -14.93
N GLY A 423 9.37 2.73 -14.43
CA GLY A 423 8.54 3.91 -14.19
C GLY A 423 7.73 4.37 -15.41
N ASP A 424 7.66 3.57 -16.48
CA ASP A 424 6.74 3.83 -17.60
C ASP A 424 5.29 3.55 -17.14
N VAL A 425 4.37 4.42 -17.58
CA VAL A 425 2.95 4.32 -17.26
C VAL A 425 2.17 3.89 -18.49
N TYR A 426 1.37 2.84 -18.34
CA TYR A 426 0.43 2.33 -19.34
C TYR A 426 -1.00 2.58 -18.85
N SER A 427 -1.89 2.99 -19.74
CA SER A 427 -3.31 3.15 -19.44
C SER A 427 -4.20 2.54 -20.52
N PHE A 428 -5.41 2.14 -20.10
CA PHE A 428 -6.45 1.56 -20.95
C PHE A 428 -7.82 1.66 -20.25
N GLY A 429 -8.88 1.63 -21.05
CA GLY A 429 -10.26 1.82 -20.61
C GLY A 429 -10.93 3.06 -21.19
N CYS A 430 -11.84 3.64 -20.41
CA CYS A 430 -12.65 4.79 -20.79
C CYS A 430 -11.80 6.05 -20.94
N GLY A 431 -11.89 6.71 -22.09
CA GLY A 431 -11.18 7.96 -22.39
C GLY A 431 -11.85 9.21 -21.81
N GLU A 432 -13.08 9.09 -21.30
CA GLU A 432 -13.87 10.21 -20.78
C GLU A 432 -13.14 11.01 -19.69
N SER A 433 -13.51 12.29 -19.57
CA SER A 433 -12.85 13.28 -18.70
C SER A 433 -11.36 13.47 -18.97
N ALA A 434 -10.85 13.02 -20.13
CA ALA A 434 -9.43 12.98 -20.48
C ALA A 434 -8.53 12.28 -19.44
N SER A 435 -9.07 11.29 -18.73
CA SER A 435 -8.47 10.67 -17.55
C SER A 435 -7.39 9.63 -17.85
N LEU A 436 -7.14 9.29 -19.13
CA LEU A 436 -6.13 8.31 -19.56
C LEU A 436 -4.71 8.90 -19.77
N GLY A 437 -4.60 10.23 -19.91
CA GLY A 437 -3.31 10.90 -20.12
C GLY A 437 -2.79 10.87 -21.57
N HIS A 438 -3.60 10.40 -22.52
CA HIS A 438 -3.28 10.40 -23.94
C HIS A 438 -3.80 11.66 -24.65
N HIS A 439 -3.05 12.14 -25.64
CA HIS A 439 -3.51 13.16 -26.56
C HIS A 439 -3.96 12.50 -27.86
N ILE A 440 -5.25 12.21 -28.01
CA ILE A 440 -5.80 11.71 -29.28
C ILE A 440 -6.24 12.92 -30.10
N ALA A 441 -5.86 12.96 -31.38
CA ALA A 441 -6.38 13.97 -32.31
C ALA A 441 -7.91 13.81 -32.40
N ALA A 442 -8.64 14.93 -32.39
CA ALA A 442 -10.10 14.90 -32.44
C ALA A 442 -10.58 14.05 -33.63
N ASP A 443 -11.50 13.13 -33.39
CA ASP A 443 -12.16 12.40 -34.47
C ASP A 443 -13.07 13.32 -35.31
N GLU A 444 -13.67 12.78 -36.37
CA GLU A 444 -14.57 13.52 -37.27
C GLU A 444 -15.82 14.10 -36.57
N GLN A 445 -16.12 13.65 -35.33
CA GLN A 445 -17.18 14.18 -34.47
C GLN A 445 -16.67 15.17 -33.41
N GLY A 446 -15.37 15.49 -33.39
CA GLY A 446 -14.75 16.40 -32.44
C GLY A 446 -14.40 15.77 -31.08
N ASN A 447 -14.56 14.45 -30.92
CA ASN A 447 -14.25 13.76 -29.68
C ASN A 447 -12.74 13.51 -29.57
N ARG A 448 -12.14 14.00 -28.48
CA ARG A 448 -10.69 13.92 -28.21
C ARG A 448 -10.32 12.78 -27.26
N ASN A 449 -11.32 12.02 -26.79
CA ASN A 449 -11.25 11.16 -25.62
C ASN A 449 -11.70 9.73 -25.96
N GLY A 450 -11.10 9.12 -26.98
CA GLY A 450 -11.41 7.75 -27.40
C GLY A 450 -11.02 6.68 -26.37
N ASN A 451 -11.81 5.62 -26.29
CA ASN A 451 -11.53 4.46 -25.44
C ASN A 451 -10.28 3.72 -25.93
N VAL A 452 -9.50 3.22 -24.98
CA VAL A 452 -8.25 2.50 -25.25
C VAL A 452 -8.43 1.04 -24.83
N LEU A 453 -8.65 0.15 -25.79
CA LEU A 453 -8.98 -1.26 -25.52
C LEU A 453 -7.76 -2.14 -25.20
N SER A 454 -6.56 -1.65 -25.46
CA SER A 454 -5.30 -2.35 -25.20
C SER A 454 -4.31 -1.39 -24.54
N PRO A 455 -3.46 -1.87 -23.61
CA PRO A 455 -2.54 -1.03 -22.86
C PRO A 455 -1.69 -0.14 -23.76
N ALA A 456 -1.76 1.17 -23.54
CA ALA A 456 -1.00 2.17 -24.29
C ALA A 456 -0.11 3.00 -23.36
N VAL A 457 1.09 3.35 -23.81
CA VAL A 457 2.04 4.15 -23.03
C VAL A 457 1.58 5.61 -22.95
N VAL A 458 1.55 6.16 -21.74
CA VAL A 458 1.34 7.59 -21.47
C VAL A 458 2.63 8.35 -21.80
N THR A 459 2.77 8.70 -23.08
CA THR A 459 4.04 9.22 -23.64
C THR A 459 4.50 10.53 -22.98
N SER A 460 3.57 11.38 -22.57
CA SER A 460 3.84 12.63 -21.84
C SER A 460 4.57 12.39 -20.51
N LEU A 461 4.15 11.39 -19.72
CA LEU A 461 4.84 11.01 -18.48
C LEU A 461 6.22 10.41 -18.76
N LYS A 462 6.35 9.61 -19.84
CA LYS A 462 7.65 9.06 -20.27
C LYS A 462 8.63 10.16 -20.66
N GLN A 463 8.15 11.22 -21.32
CA GLN A 463 8.94 12.39 -21.71
C GLN A 463 9.38 13.25 -20.52
N ALA A 464 8.68 13.18 -19.38
CA ALA A 464 9.07 13.90 -18.16
C ALA A 464 10.40 13.40 -17.56
N LYS A 465 10.91 12.23 -18.00
CA LYS A 465 12.15 11.60 -17.51
C LYS A 465 12.19 11.42 -15.98
N GLU A 466 11.04 11.12 -15.42
CA GLU A 466 10.84 10.84 -14.00
C GLU A 466 10.37 9.40 -13.84
N LYS A 467 10.88 8.69 -12.83
CA LYS A 467 10.43 7.34 -12.53
C LYS A 467 9.09 7.40 -11.80
N MET A 468 7.98 7.08 -12.47
CA MET A 468 6.66 7.01 -11.81
C MET A 468 6.60 5.82 -10.85
N VAL A 469 6.00 6.02 -9.68
CA VAL A 469 5.94 5.01 -8.61
C VAL A 469 4.55 4.83 -8.00
N GLN A 470 3.60 5.72 -8.30
CA GLN A 470 2.21 5.60 -7.87
C GLN A 470 1.30 6.26 -8.90
N ILE A 471 0.18 5.60 -9.19
CA ILE A 471 -0.98 6.21 -9.83
C ILE A 471 -2.13 6.18 -8.84
N SER A 472 -2.85 7.29 -8.73
CA SER A 472 -4.13 7.35 -8.04
C SER A 472 -5.15 7.98 -8.97
N LEU A 473 -6.31 7.34 -9.10
CA LEU A 473 -7.40 7.81 -9.94
C LEU A 473 -8.72 7.73 -9.19
N THR A 474 -9.64 8.61 -9.55
CA THR A 474 -11.00 8.60 -9.03
C THR A 474 -11.68 7.26 -9.29
N ASN A 475 -12.13 6.61 -8.22
CA ASN A 475 -12.91 5.38 -8.27
C ASN A 475 -14.37 5.66 -7.88
N SER A 476 -15.11 6.29 -8.79
CA SER A 476 -16.53 6.62 -8.59
C SER A 476 -17.25 6.73 -9.93
N ILE A 477 -18.53 6.34 -9.93
CA ILE A 477 -19.38 6.36 -11.12
C ILE A 477 -20.20 7.65 -11.26
N TYR A 478 -20.19 8.50 -10.23
CA TYR A 478 -20.99 9.73 -10.15
C TYR A 478 -20.15 11.00 -10.31
N TRP A 479 -18.83 10.85 -10.50
CA TRP A 479 -17.88 11.96 -10.53
C TRP A 479 -16.98 11.86 -11.75
N ASN A 480 -16.73 13.00 -12.37
CA ASN A 480 -15.73 13.10 -13.43
C ASN A 480 -14.35 12.71 -12.87
N ALA A 481 -13.67 11.81 -13.58
CA ALA A 481 -12.45 11.20 -13.07
C ALA A 481 -11.25 12.12 -13.26
N HIS A 482 -10.39 12.17 -12.25
CA HIS A 482 -9.05 12.74 -12.37
C HIS A 482 -8.01 11.74 -11.88
N THR A 483 -6.77 11.97 -12.31
CA THR A 483 -5.66 11.05 -12.11
C THR A 483 -4.42 11.82 -11.67
N PHE A 484 -3.76 11.29 -10.64
CA PHE A 484 -2.43 11.69 -10.22
C PHE A 484 -1.39 10.64 -10.60
N ALA A 485 -0.25 11.12 -11.09
CA ALA A 485 0.97 10.33 -11.21
C ALA A 485 2.07 10.93 -10.33
N LEU A 486 2.59 10.13 -9.41
CA LEU A 486 3.64 10.53 -8.48
C LEU A 486 4.96 9.85 -8.86
N SER A 487 6.01 10.65 -8.97
CA SER A 487 7.37 10.18 -9.22
C SER A 487 8.12 9.80 -7.95
N GLU A 488 9.18 9.01 -8.10
CA GLU A 488 10.10 8.65 -7.01
C GLU A 488 10.76 9.88 -6.38
N SER A 489 10.99 10.93 -7.17
CA SER A 489 11.57 12.20 -6.71
C SER A 489 10.57 13.12 -5.99
N GLY A 490 9.32 12.68 -5.82
CA GLY A 490 8.27 13.45 -5.12
C GLY A 490 7.53 14.46 -6.00
N LYS A 491 7.81 14.54 -7.31
CA LYS A 491 7.04 15.37 -8.25
C LYS A 491 5.69 14.74 -8.54
N LEU A 492 4.63 15.53 -8.38
CA LEU A 492 3.25 15.17 -8.65
C LEU A 492 2.81 15.71 -10.01
N PHE A 493 2.14 14.87 -10.81
CA PHE A 493 1.50 15.23 -12.07
C PHE A 493 0.01 14.96 -11.97
N ALA A 494 -0.81 15.85 -12.54
CA ALA A 494 -2.28 15.75 -12.52
C ALA A 494 -2.87 15.92 -13.91
N PHE A 495 -3.93 15.18 -14.20
CA PHE A 495 -4.71 15.21 -15.43
C PHE A 495 -6.10 14.63 -15.19
N GLY A 496 -6.98 14.78 -16.17
CA GLY A 496 -8.38 14.43 -16.09
C GLY A 496 -9.27 15.65 -15.80
N ALA A 497 -10.41 15.44 -15.15
CA ALA A 497 -11.34 16.51 -14.78
C ALA A 497 -10.74 17.48 -13.76
N GLY A 498 -11.02 18.77 -13.93
CA GLY A 498 -10.60 19.85 -13.03
C GLY A 498 -11.67 20.91 -12.77
N ASP A 499 -12.92 20.59 -13.10
CA ASP A 499 -14.12 21.42 -12.93
C ASP A 499 -14.43 21.81 -11.48
N LYS A 500 -13.85 21.11 -10.51
CA LYS A 500 -13.95 21.36 -9.07
C LYS A 500 -12.65 21.86 -8.44
N GLY A 501 -11.62 22.14 -9.23
CA GLY A 501 -10.28 22.50 -8.72
C GLY A 501 -9.47 21.30 -8.20
N GLN A 502 -9.94 20.07 -8.42
CA GLN A 502 -9.33 18.82 -7.94
C GLN A 502 -7.97 18.47 -8.57
N LEU A 503 -7.50 19.24 -9.56
CA LEU A 503 -6.16 19.10 -10.12
C LEU A 503 -5.08 19.89 -9.36
N GLY A 504 -5.48 20.81 -8.46
CA GLY A 504 -4.55 21.66 -7.71
C GLY A 504 -3.86 22.70 -8.58
N ALA A 505 -4.46 23.02 -9.73
CA ALA A 505 -4.03 24.05 -10.67
C ALA A 505 -5.28 24.70 -11.28
N GLU A 506 -5.22 26.02 -11.50
CA GLU A 506 -6.28 26.73 -12.22
C GLU A 506 -6.30 26.29 -13.69
N LEU A 507 -7.49 25.91 -14.18
CA LEU A 507 -7.74 25.70 -15.60
C LEU A 507 -8.10 27.03 -16.27
N GLY A 508 -7.87 27.13 -17.58
CA GLY A 508 -8.33 28.29 -18.36
C GLY A 508 -9.86 28.43 -18.29
N ARG A 509 -10.39 29.65 -18.52
CA ARG A 509 -11.82 29.98 -18.31
C ARG A 509 -12.82 29.04 -19.02
N ASP A 510 -12.41 28.37 -20.10
CA ASP A 510 -13.25 27.47 -20.90
C ASP A 510 -12.80 26.00 -20.84
N GLN A 511 -11.91 25.64 -19.90
CA GLN A 511 -11.40 24.27 -19.74
C GLN A 511 -11.95 23.62 -18.48
N THR A 512 -12.61 22.47 -18.64
CA THR A 512 -13.14 21.64 -17.53
C THR A 512 -12.28 20.41 -17.27
N GLU A 513 -11.37 20.08 -18.18
CA GLU A 513 -10.52 18.89 -18.14
C GLU A 513 -9.13 19.18 -18.70
N ARG A 514 -8.17 18.32 -18.37
CA ARG A 514 -6.78 18.36 -18.81
C ARG A 514 -6.35 16.99 -19.29
N CYS A 515 -6.11 16.84 -20.59
CA CYS A 515 -5.68 15.55 -21.17
C CYS A 515 -4.20 15.23 -20.97
N VAL A 516 -3.34 16.26 -20.89
CA VAL A 516 -1.89 16.08 -20.73
C VAL A 516 -1.52 16.16 -19.26
N PRO A 517 -0.89 15.12 -18.69
CA PRO A 517 -0.29 15.16 -17.35
C PRO A 517 0.62 16.37 -17.19
N GLU A 518 0.29 17.24 -16.23
CA GLU A 518 1.04 18.44 -15.94
C GLU A 518 1.49 18.45 -14.47
N LYS A 519 2.68 18.99 -14.22
CA LYS A 519 3.24 19.06 -12.87
C LYS A 519 2.40 19.96 -11.98
N VAL A 520 1.99 19.45 -10.83
CA VAL A 520 1.34 20.20 -9.76
C VAL A 520 2.40 20.93 -8.94
N ASN A 521 2.16 22.19 -8.60
CA ASN A 521 3.09 23.00 -7.82
C ASN A 521 2.94 22.72 -6.31
N ILE A 522 3.38 21.54 -5.89
CA ILE A 522 3.44 21.11 -4.50
C ILE A 522 4.76 20.37 -4.24
N ASP A 523 5.34 20.62 -3.07
CA ASP A 523 6.49 19.85 -2.56
C ASP A 523 5.98 18.77 -1.61
N LEU A 524 6.19 17.51 -1.97
CA LEU A 524 5.80 16.36 -1.16
C LEU A 524 6.94 15.75 -0.36
N SER A 525 8.14 16.35 -0.41
CA SER A 525 9.38 15.79 0.16
C SER A 525 9.55 15.97 1.67
#